data_AF-A0A914NW33-F1
#
_entry.id   AF-A0A914NW33-F1
#
_cell.length_a   1.000
_cell.length_b   1.000
_cell.length_c   1.000
_cell.angle_alpha   90.00
_cell.angle_beta   90.00
_cell.angle_gamma   90.00
#
_symmetry.space_group_name_H-M   'P 1'
#
loop_
_entity.id
_entity.type
_entity.pdbx_description
1 polymer ?
#
loop_
_entity_poly.entity_id
_entity_poly.type
_entity_poly.pdbx_seq_one_letter_code
_entity_poly.pdbx_strand_id
1 'polypeptide(L)'
;MSTSKTNSPKSAFEKLGLNKNPKEVTEEEWKKVLTPEQFEITRKAGTELAFTGKYDKHFISGGKYVCICCGADLFVSENKFNSGCGWPAFSKSIEADKNITRLPDHSFGRIRTEVRCSVCNAHLGHVF
;
A
#
# COMPACT_ATOMS: atom_id res chain seq x y z
N MET A 1 26.42 -15.39 -18.42
CA MET A 1 25.66 -15.74 -17.21
C MET A 1 24.37 -14.96 -17.24
N SER A 2 23.26 -15.66 -17.47
CA SER A 2 21.95 -15.09 -17.76
C SER A 2 21.41 -14.26 -16.60
N THR A 3 21.18 -12.96 -16.83
CA THR A 3 20.40 -12.12 -15.92
C THR A 3 18.94 -12.53 -16.02
N SER A 4 18.45 -13.28 -15.03
CA SER A 4 17.03 -13.56 -14.84
C SER A 4 16.29 -12.24 -14.67
N LYS A 5 15.66 -11.74 -15.75
CA LYS A 5 14.68 -10.65 -15.66
C LYS A 5 13.46 -11.20 -14.93
N THR A 6 13.39 -10.98 -13.62
CA THR A 6 12.17 -11.19 -12.84
C THR A 6 11.12 -10.22 -13.37
N ASN A 7 10.13 -10.74 -14.09
CA ASN A 7 9.09 -9.97 -14.77
C ASN A 7 8.03 -9.49 -13.75
N SER A 8 8.46 -8.68 -12.77
CA SER A 8 7.57 -8.13 -11.75
C SER A 8 6.58 -7.14 -12.39
N PRO A 9 5.30 -7.16 -12.00
CA PRO A 9 4.32 -6.23 -12.55
C PRO A 9 4.71 -4.80 -12.17
N LYS A 10 4.75 -3.91 -13.18
CA LYS A 10 5.03 -2.48 -12.99
C LYS A 10 4.00 -1.85 -12.05
N SER A 11 4.50 -1.02 -11.12
CA SER A 11 3.70 -0.13 -10.27
C SER A 11 2.87 0.87 -11.08
N ALA A 12 1.86 1.48 -10.47
CA ALA A 12 1.05 2.48 -11.16
C ALA A 12 1.88 3.70 -11.60
N PHE A 13 2.87 4.10 -10.80
CA PHE A 13 3.79 5.19 -11.13
C PHE A 13 4.64 4.89 -12.37
N GLU A 14 5.18 3.68 -12.47
CA GLU A 14 5.95 3.26 -13.66
C GLU A 14 5.09 3.20 -14.92
N LYS A 15 3.77 2.95 -14.80
CA LYS A 15 2.83 3.02 -15.93
C LYS A 15 2.59 4.45 -16.40
N LEU A 16 2.70 5.45 -15.50
CA LEU A 16 2.57 6.87 -15.87
C LEU A 16 3.78 7.38 -16.65
N GLY A 17 4.97 6.82 -16.41
CA GLY A 17 6.19 7.21 -17.12
C GLY A 17 6.61 8.68 -16.90
N LEU A 18 6.26 9.25 -15.74
CA LEU A 18 6.54 10.64 -15.40
C LEU A 18 7.91 10.79 -14.75
N ASN A 19 8.58 11.91 -15.01
CA ASN A 19 9.84 12.28 -14.37
C ASN A 19 9.61 13.35 -13.28
N LYS A 20 8.89 12.99 -12.22
CA LYS A 20 8.63 13.85 -11.05
C LYS A 20 8.50 13.04 -9.78
N ASN A 21 8.47 13.68 -8.62
CA ASN A 21 8.30 12.97 -7.36
C ASN A 21 6.92 12.29 -7.31
N PRO A 22 6.79 11.02 -6.88
CA PRO A 22 5.48 10.36 -6.71
C PRO A 22 4.50 11.12 -5.80
N LYS A 23 4.99 12.01 -4.92
CA LYS A 23 4.16 12.90 -4.09
C LYS A 23 3.54 14.07 -4.86
N GLU A 24 4.08 14.41 -6.02
CA GLU A 24 3.65 15.53 -6.88
C GLU A 24 2.74 15.06 -8.03
N VAL A 25 2.43 13.77 -8.09
CA VAL A 25 1.50 13.20 -9.07
C VAL A 25 0.08 13.56 -8.66
N THR A 26 -0.68 14.14 -9.60
CA THR A 26 -2.02 14.65 -9.34
C THR A 26 -3.04 13.52 -9.27
N GLU A 27 -4.22 13.83 -8.73
CA GLU A 27 -5.32 12.87 -8.69
C GLU A 27 -5.74 12.42 -10.09
N GLU A 28 -5.79 13.33 -11.05
CA GLU A 28 -6.14 13.06 -12.44
C GLU A 28 -5.15 12.11 -13.11
N GLU A 29 -3.85 12.23 -12.77
CA GLU A 29 -2.83 11.31 -13.24
C GLU A 29 -3.00 9.94 -12.60
N TRP A 30 -3.20 9.87 -11.27
CA TRP A 30 -3.42 8.59 -10.59
C TRP A 30 -4.65 7.84 -11.11
N LYS A 31 -5.75 8.55 -11.41
CA LYS A 31 -6.97 7.97 -11.99
C LYS A 31 -6.75 7.28 -13.35
N LYS A 32 -5.70 7.64 -14.10
CA LYS A 32 -5.39 7.00 -15.39
C LYS A 32 -4.82 5.59 -15.25
N VAL A 33 -4.23 5.27 -14.09
CA VAL A 33 -3.44 4.03 -13.89
C VAL A 33 -3.91 3.17 -12.73
N LEU A 34 -4.74 3.70 -11.84
CA LEU A 34 -5.38 2.99 -10.74
C LEU A 34 -6.80 2.57 -11.12
N THR A 35 -7.26 1.43 -10.59
CA THR A 35 -8.69 1.12 -10.63
C THR A 35 -9.46 2.10 -9.73
N PRO A 36 -10.79 2.27 -9.92
CA PRO A 36 -11.58 3.16 -9.07
C PRO A 36 -11.44 2.85 -7.57
N GLU A 37 -11.47 1.58 -7.20
CA GLU A 37 -11.28 1.12 -5.81
C GLU A 37 -9.87 1.44 -5.28
N GLN A 38 -8.83 1.14 -6.06
CA GLN A 38 -7.45 1.47 -5.66
C GLN A 38 -7.27 2.97 -5.48
N PHE A 39 -7.84 3.79 -6.36
CA PHE A 39 -7.81 5.25 -6.25
C PHE A 39 -8.52 5.71 -4.98
N GLU A 40 -9.73 5.21 -4.72
CA GLU A 40 -10.51 5.60 -3.54
C GLU A 40 -9.76 5.27 -2.25
N ILE A 41 -9.23 4.06 -2.13
CA ILE A 41 -8.48 3.64 -0.94
C ILE A 41 -7.19 4.46 -0.81
N THR A 42 -6.35 4.46 -1.83
CA THR A 42 -4.98 4.99 -1.71
C THR A 42 -4.90 6.52 -1.78
N ARG A 43 -5.85 7.19 -2.44
CA ARG A 43 -5.83 8.66 -2.66
C ARG A 43 -6.91 9.40 -1.90
N LYS A 44 -8.05 8.76 -1.59
CA LYS A 44 -9.14 9.36 -0.81
C LYS A 44 -9.24 8.83 0.62
N ALA A 45 -8.29 8.00 1.06
CA ALA A 45 -8.30 7.35 2.37
C ALA A 45 -9.59 6.55 2.62
N GLY A 46 -10.15 5.99 1.54
CA GLY A 46 -11.26 5.04 1.62
C GLY A 46 -10.82 3.72 2.27
N THR A 47 -11.80 2.90 2.64
CA THR A 47 -11.58 1.58 3.22
C THR A 47 -12.39 0.57 2.41
N GLU A 48 -11.74 -0.49 1.93
CA GLU A 48 -12.44 -1.59 1.26
C GLU A 48 -13.41 -2.29 2.23
N LEU A 49 -14.41 -2.99 1.68
CA LEU A 49 -15.30 -3.80 2.51
C LEU A 49 -14.51 -4.92 3.19
N ALA A 50 -14.88 -5.24 4.43
CA ALA A 50 -14.24 -6.30 5.18
C ALA A 50 -14.37 -7.65 4.42
N PHE A 51 -13.30 -8.44 4.43
CA PHE A 51 -13.19 -9.78 3.84
C PHE A 51 -13.29 -9.84 2.31
N THR A 52 -13.33 -8.71 1.60
CA THR A 52 -13.37 -8.67 0.12
C THR A 52 -12.01 -8.43 -0.52
N GLY A 53 -11.07 -7.86 0.24
CA GLY A 53 -9.74 -7.53 -0.25
C GLY A 53 -8.96 -8.74 -0.73
N LYS A 54 -8.37 -8.64 -1.93
CA LYS A 54 -7.56 -9.71 -2.54
C LYS A 54 -6.48 -10.26 -1.60
N TYR A 55 -5.90 -9.39 -0.75
CA TYR A 55 -4.77 -9.74 0.10
C TYR A 55 -5.15 -10.12 1.54
N ASP A 56 -6.45 -10.11 1.90
CA ASP A 56 -6.90 -10.47 3.25
C ASP A 56 -6.50 -11.93 3.57
N LYS A 57 -6.98 -12.87 2.75
CA LYS A 57 -6.68 -14.31 2.88
C LYS A 57 -5.47 -14.78 2.07
N HIS A 58 -4.69 -13.84 1.53
CA HIS A 58 -3.49 -14.16 0.76
C HIS A 58 -2.30 -14.35 1.69
N PHE A 59 -1.68 -15.52 1.65
CA PHE A 59 -0.46 -15.84 2.40
C PHE A 59 0.54 -16.46 1.43
N ILE A 60 1.75 -15.91 1.41
CA ILE A 60 2.87 -16.36 0.58
C ILE A 60 4.07 -16.62 1.46
N SER A 61 5.02 -17.43 0.99
CA SER A 61 6.29 -17.67 1.67
C SER A 61 7.42 -16.93 0.95
N GLY A 62 8.28 -16.22 1.69
CA GLY A 62 9.46 -15.57 1.15
C GLY A 62 9.16 -14.44 0.14
N GLY A 63 8.23 -13.54 0.47
CA GLY A 63 7.80 -12.45 -0.40
C GLY A 63 7.56 -11.12 0.31
N LYS A 64 7.22 -10.10 -0.48
CA LYS A 64 6.94 -8.74 0.01
C LYS A 64 5.61 -8.23 -0.51
N TYR A 65 4.98 -7.37 0.29
CA TYR A 65 3.83 -6.58 -0.11
C TYR A 65 4.30 -5.15 -0.40
N VAL A 66 4.06 -4.72 -1.62
CA VAL A 66 4.55 -3.44 -2.15
C VAL A 66 3.41 -2.45 -2.33
N CYS A 67 3.74 -1.16 -2.28
CA CYS A 67 2.81 -0.09 -2.56
C CYS A 67 2.32 -0.17 -4.01
N ILE A 68 1.01 -0.37 -4.22
CA ILE A 68 0.44 -0.45 -5.57
C ILE A 68 0.69 0.83 -6.40
N CYS A 69 0.80 1.97 -5.73
CA CYS A 69 1.06 3.25 -6.38
C CYS A 69 2.50 3.37 -6.87
N CYS A 70 3.49 3.31 -5.98
CA CYS A 70 4.88 3.65 -6.31
C CYS A 70 5.85 2.46 -6.33
N GLY A 71 5.41 1.26 -5.97
CA GLY A 71 6.24 0.06 -5.95
C GLY A 71 7.15 -0.08 -4.73
N ALA A 72 7.11 0.84 -3.76
CA ALA A 72 7.94 0.75 -2.56
C ALA A 72 7.60 -0.49 -1.72
N ASP A 73 8.61 -1.18 -1.20
CA ASP A 73 8.44 -2.29 -0.25
C ASP A 73 7.81 -1.79 1.05
N LEU A 74 6.72 -2.42 1.52
CA LEU A 74 6.00 -2.00 2.73
C LEU A 74 6.08 -3.06 3.84
N PHE A 75 5.77 -4.31 3.50
CA PHE A 75 5.68 -5.41 4.46
C PHE A 75 6.31 -6.68 3.90
N VAL A 76 6.80 -7.54 4.78
CA VAL A 76 7.30 -8.88 4.42
C VAL A 76 6.29 -9.95 4.82
N SER A 77 6.24 -11.05 4.07
CA SER A 77 5.25 -12.10 4.27
C SER A 77 5.31 -12.77 5.64
N GLU A 78 6.50 -12.86 6.23
CA GLU A 78 6.75 -13.50 7.53
C GLU A 78 6.06 -12.75 8.67
N ASN A 79 5.73 -11.47 8.46
CA ASN A 79 5.02 -10.66 9.45
C ASN A 79 3.50 -10.66 9.22
N LYS A 80 3.02 -11.24 8.11
CA LYS A 80 1.58 -11.31 7.85
C LYS A 80 0.96 -12.37 8.75
N PHE A 81 -0.18 -12.05 9.35
CA PHE A 81 -0.92 -12.99 10.19
C PHE A 81 -2.43 -12.86 9.92
N ASN A 82 -3.19 -13.86 10.37
CA ASN A 82 -4.65 -13.82 10.31
C ASN A 82 -5.18 -13.22 11.62
N SER A 83 -5.59 -11.96 11.58
CA SER A 83 -6.22 -11.26 12.70
C SER A 83 -7.72 -11.55 12.82
N GLY A 84 -8.35 -12.07 11.75
CA GLY A 84 -9.81 -12.16 11.63
C GLY A 84 -10.52 -10.81 11.47
N CYS A 85 -9.79 -9.70 11.29
CA CYS A 85 -10.41 -8.36 11.21
C CYS A 85 -11.06 -8.05 9.86
N GLY A 86 -10.76 -8.82 8.81
CA GLY A 86 -11.28 -8.65 7.45
C GLY A 86 -10.43 -7.78 6.53
N TRP A 87 -9.22 -7.42 6.96
CA TRP A 87 -8.21 -6.76 6.13
C TRP A 87 -6.83 -7.39 6.35
N PRO A 88 -5.89 -7.23 5.40
CA PRO A 88 -4.52 -7.70 5.56
C PRO A 88 -3.88 -7.14 6.84
N ALA A 89 -3.40 -8.03 7.72
CA ALA A 89 -2.77 -7.65 8.98
C ALA A 89 -1.29 -8.07 9.02
N PHE A 90 -0.45 -7.15 9.50
CA PHE A 90 0.99 -7.35 9.62
C PHE A 90 1.48 -6.89 11.00
N SER A 91 2.37 -7.67 11.62
CA SER A 91 2.91 -7.35 12.95
C SER A 91 3.95 -6.23 12.92
N LYS A 92 4.66 -6.06 11.80
CA LYS A 92 5.64 -4.98 11.58
C LYS A 92 5.86 -4.73 10.08
N SER A 93 6.24 -3.49 9.77
CA SER A 93 6.69 -3.04 8.45
C SER A 93 8.13 -3.49 8.16
N ILE A 94 8.58 -3.25 6.92
CA ILE A 94 9.96 -3.47 6.51
C ILE A 94 10.91 -2.39 7.06
N GLU A 95 12.16 -2.77 7.37
CA GLU A 95 13.27 -1.86 7.67
C GLU A 95 12.92 -0.71 8.64
N ALA A 96 12.23 -1.02 9.74
CA ALA A 96 11.84 -0.05 10.77
C ALA A 96 11.08 1.18 10.19
N ASP A 97 9.98 0.92 9.48
CA ASP A 97 9.11 1.95 8.90
C ASP A 97 9.75 2.81 7.78
N LYS A 98 10.83 2.35 7.13
CA LYS A 98 11.52 3.09 6.04
C LYS A 98 10.58 3.74 5.00
N ASN A 99 9.57 2.99 4.55
CA ASN A 99 8.60 3.44 3.54
C ASN A 99 7.22 3.78 4.13
N ILE A 100 7.13 3.95 5.45
CA ILE A 100 5.91 4.20 6.21
C ILE A 100 5.95 5.57 6.87
N THR A 101 4.82 6.27 6.85
CA THR A 101 4.55 7.46 7.65
C THR A 101 3.32 7.20 8.50
N ARG A 102 3.39 7.55 9.79
CA ARG A 102 2.30 7.41 10.74
C ARG A 102 1.75 8.79 11.06
N LEU A 103 0.44 8.96 10.93
CA LEU A 103 -0.24 10.24 11.15
C LEU A 103 -1.37 10.05 12.18
N PRO A 104 -1.58 10.99 13.10
CA PRO A 104 -2.75 10.94 13.97
C PRO A 104 -4.03 11.08 13.14
N ASP A 105 -5.03 10.24 13.43
CA ASP A 105 -6.34 10.28 12.80
C ASP A 105 -7.43 10.37 13.87
N HIS A 106 -8.16 11.48 13.83
CA HIS A 106 -9.27 11.81 14.73
C HIS A 106 -10.65 11.71 14.05
N SER A 107 -10.71 11.17 12.83
CA SER A 107 -11.96 11.01 12.09
C SER A 107 -12.96 10.12 12.84
N PHE A 108 -14.25 10.39 12.63
CA PHE A 108 -15.36 9.65 13.25
C PHE A 108 -15.31 9.57 14.78
N GLY A 109 -14.65 10.54 15.45
CA GLY A 109 -14.54 10.59 16.91
C GLY A 109 -13.66 9.49 17.51
N ARG A 110 -12.81 8.84 16.71
CA ARG A 110 -11.89 7.78 17.17
C ARG A 110 -10.47 8.33 17.22
N ILE A 111 -9.64 7.83 18.14
CA ILE A 111 -8.20 8.10 18.15
C ILE A 111 -7.52 6.91 17.49
N ARG A 112 -7.04 7.10 16.27
CA ARG A 112 -6.32 6.09 15.49
C ARG A 112 -5.00 6.66 14.99
N THR A 113 -4.14 5.79 14.50
CA THR A 113 -2.92 6.19 13.79
C THR A 113 -3.00 5.68 12.35
N GLU A 114 -3.20 6.60 11.41
CA GLU A 114 -3.19 6.32 9.98
C GLU A 114 -1.78 5.94 9.53
N VAL A 115 -1.71 4.95 8.64
CA VAL A 115 -0.48 4.49 8.01
C VAL A 115 -0.52 4.88 6.53
N ARG A 116 0.49 5.62 6.08
CA ARG A 116 0.69 6.01 4.68
C ARG A 116 2.03 5.54 4.15
N CYS A 117 2.13 5.39 2.84
CA CYS A 117 3.41 5.21 2.17
C CYS A 117 4.20 6.53 2.16
N SER A 118 5.40 6.53 2.73
CA SER A 118 6.24 7.73 2.83
C SER A 118 6.80 8.21 1.48
N VAL A 119 6.77 7.36 0.44
CA VAL A 119 7.29 7.65 -0.90
C VAL A 119 6.28 8.40 -1.76
N CYS A 120 4.97 8.09 -1.66
CA CYS A 120 3.95 8.66 -2.55
C CYS A 120 2.67 9.13 -1.83
N ASN A 121 2.66 9.13 -0.50
CA ASN A 121 1.52 9.52 0.34
C ASN A 121 0.25 8.65 0.17
N ALA A 122 0.36 7.46 -0.42
CA ALA A 122 -0.76 6.54 -0.53
C ALA A 122 -1.25 6.09 0.85
N HIS A 123 -2.55 6.18 1.13
CA HIS A 123 -3.17 5.60 2.32
C HIS A 123 -3.08 4.07 2.27
N LEU A 124 -2.74 3.46 3.41
CA LEU A 124 -2.54 2.02 3.56
C LEU A 124 -3.47 1.38 4.60
N GLY A 125 -3.99 2.17 5.54
CA GLY A 125 -4.83 1.70 6.65
C GLY A 125 -4.45 2.35 7.98
N HIS A 126 -4.55 1.59 9.07
CA HIS A 126 -4.25 2.05 10.43
C HIS A 126 -3.44 1.02 11.22
N VAL A 127 -2.71 1.49 12.23
CA VAL A 127 -2.12 0.64 13.27
C VAL A 127 -2.94 0.74 14.56
N PHE A 128 -3.01 -0.37 15.30
CA PHE A 128 -3.67 -0.51 16.59
C PHE A 128 -2.74 -1.20 17.58
#